data_AF-A0A843GX42-F1
#
_entry.id   AF-A0A843GX42-F1
#
_cell.length_a   1.000
_cell.length_b   1.000
_cell.length_c   1.000
_cell.angle_alpha   90.00
_cell.angle_beta   90.00
_cell.angle_gamma   90.00
#
_symmetry.space_group_name_H-M   'P 1'
#
loop_
_entity.id
_entity.type
_entity.pdbx_description
1 polymer ?
#
loop_
_entity_poly.entity_id
_entity_poly.type
_entity_poly.pdbx_seq_one_letter_code
_entity_poly.pdbx_strand_id
1 'polypeptide(L)'
;MIEMEYTGPLKDRIVLADGQYKGYNFWIISYGTHPCAYVEIPKGHPYYGKCDGEAFDLPIDVHGGITYGDYGLHTIVDAEKFLLGWDYNHYNDYSCMNHHLFMDNGKMWTTEEILEEVEYVIKQLIEKENKQ
;
A
#
# COMPACT_ATOMS: atom_id res chain seq x y z
N MET A 1 -14.96 0.84 5.41
CA MET A 1 -14.35 1.36 4.18
C MET A 1 -14.95 2.71 3.86
N ILE A 2 -14.11 3.68 3.53
CA ILE A 2 -14.40 5.04 3.07
C ILE A 2 -13.86 5.12 1.64
N GLU A 3 -14.56 5.81 0.74
CA GLU A 3 -14.12 5.94 -0.67
C GLU A 3 -12.96 6.94 -0.82
N MET A 4 -12.09 6.72 -1.81
CA MET A 4 -10.94 7.59 -2.07
C MET A 4 -11.39 8.90 -2.71
N GLU A 5 -11.04 10.02 -2.09
CA GLU A 5 -11.24 11.36 -2.64
C GLU A 5 -9.89 12.03 -2.94
N TYR A 6 -9.77 12.59 -4.15
CA TYR A 6 -8.54 13.22 -4.65
C TYR A 6 -8.62 14.75 -4.52
N THR A 7 -8.41 15.27 -3.31
CA THR A 7 -8.68 16.68 -2.97
C THR A 7 -7.44 17.56 -2.76
N GLY A 8 -6.25 16.97 -2.76
CA GLY A 8 -4.99 17.65 -2.48
C GLY A 8 -4.31 17.13 -1.22
N PRO A 9 -3.12 17.65 -0.86
CA PRO A 9 -2.43 17.25 0.36
C PRO A 9 -3.31 17.48 1.58
N LEU A 10 -3.52 16.42 2.35
CA LEU A 10 -4.22 16.52 3.63
C LEU A 10 -3.26 16.94 4.75
N LYS A 11 -3.80 17.67 5.73
CA LYS A 11 -3.09 17.92 6.98
C LYS A 11 -2.92 16.64 7.80
N ASP A 12 -3.95 15.80 7.78
CA ASP A 12 -4.01 14.52 8.48
C ASP A 12 -4.34 13.40 7.48
N ARG A 13 -3.69 12.25 7.62
CA ARG A 13 -3.93 11.07 6.76
C ARG A 13 -5.27 10.44 7.10
N ILE A 14 -6.00 9.93 6.09
CA ILE A 14 -7.29 9.25 6.28
C ILE A 14 -7.10 7.75 6.08
N VAL A 15 -7.50 6.94 7.04
CA VAL A 15 -7.60 5.49 6.86
C VAL A 15 -8.88 5.20 6.07
N LEU A 16 -8.73 4.80 4.80
CA LEU A 16 -9.84 4.47 3.92
C LEU A 16 -10.41 3.09 4.26
N ALA A 17 -9.53 2.12 4.50
CA ALA A 17 -9.90 0.81 5.00
C ALA A 17 -8.75 0.21 5.80
N ASP A 18 -9.09 -0.58 6.80
CA ASP A 18 -8.16 -1.43 7.53
C ASP A 18 -8.87 -2.72 7.94
N GLY A 19 -8.09 -3.74 8.24
CA GLY A 19 -8.64 -5.01 8.66
C GLY A 19 -7.64 -6.14 8.58
N GLN A 20 -8.17 -7.36 8.51
CA GLN A 20 -7.38 -8.57 8.41
C GLN A 20 -7.92 -9.45 7.29
N TYR A 21 -7.02 -9.97 6.45
CA TYR A 21 -7.32 -10.95 5.43
C TYR A 21 -6.36 -12.12 5.54
N LYS A 22 -6.91 -13.34 5.73
CA LYS A 22 -6.13 -14.59 5.90
C LYS A 22 -5.00 -14.49 6.95
N GLY A 23 -5.23 -13.75 8.03
CA GLY A 23 -4.27 -13.56 9.12
C GLY A 23 -3.27 -12.42 8.93
N TYR A 24 -3.27 -11.74 7.78
CA TYR A 24 -2.43 -10.57 7.51
C TYR A 24 -3.25 -9.29 7.75
N ASN A 25 -2.72 -8.39 8.57
CA ASN A 25 -3.34 -7.08 8.79
C ASN A 25 -2.97 -6.14 7.64
N PHE A 26 -3.89 -5.27 7.24
CA PHE A 26 -3.67 -4.31 6.17
C PHE A 26 -4.27 -2.94 6.47
N TRP A 27 -3.76 -1.92 5.78
CA TRP A 27 -4.26 -0.55 5.80
C TRP A 27 -4.23 0.05 4.40
N ILE A 28 -5.29 0.74 4.02
CA ILE A 28 -5.39 1.59 2.83
C ILE A 28 -5.58 3.02 3.32
N ILE A 29 -4.70 3.91 2.90
CA ILE A 29 -4.57 5.26 3.48
C ILE A 29 -4.53 6.28 2.37
N SER A 30 -5.35 7.33 2.52
CA SER A 30 -5.30 8.50 1.67
C SER A 30 -4.36 9.55 2.23
N TYR A 31 -3.46 10.02 1.37
CA TYR A 31 -2.71 11.27 1.56
C TYR A 31 -3.44 12.47 0.92
N GLY A 32 -4.67 12.25 0.43
CA GLY A 32 -5.53 13.14 -0.33
C GLY A 32 -5.11 13.37 -1.77
N THR A 33 -3.83 13.13 -2.09
CA THR A 33 -3.33 13.23 -3.47
C THR A 33 -3.36 11.91 -4.20
N HIS A 34 -3.08 10.83 -3.46
CA HIS A 34 -3.13 9.45 -3.90
C HIS A 34 -3.35 8.55 -2.67
N PRO A 35 -3.87 7.35 -2.87
CA PRO A 35 -3.88 6.33 -1.84
C PRO A 35 -2.55 5.54 -1.81
N CYS A 36 -2.25 4.99 -0.64
CA CYS A 36 -1.21 3.99 -0.43
C CYS A 36 -1.82 2.79 0.29
N ALA A 37 -1.27 1.60 0.04
CA ALA A 37 -1.65 0.38 0.74
C ALA A 37 -0.46 -0.23 1.47
N TYR A 38 -0.74 -0.88 2.60
CA TYR A 38 0.25 -1.47 3.49
C TYR A 38 -0.25 -2.81 4.01
N VAL A 39 0.66 -3.78 4.10
CA VAL A 39 0.41 -5.10 4.69
C VAL A 39 1.45 -5.37 5.77
N GLU A 40 0.97 -5.78 6.95
CA GLU A 40 1.84 -6.26 8.03
C GLU A 40 2.42 -7.61 7.68
N ILE A 41 3.74 -7.72 7.75
CA ILE A 41 4.44 -8.98 7.55
C ILE A 41 4.72 -9.61 8.93
N PRO A 42 4.29 -10.85 9.19
CA PRO A 42 4.49 -11.48 10.48
C PRO A 42 5.95 -11.90 10.70
N LYS A 43 6.38 -11.90 11.96
CA LYS A 43 7.69 -12.44 12.36
C LYS A 43 7.81 -13.90 11.91
N GLY A 44 8.92 -14.22 11.23
CA GLY A 44 9.17 -15.56 10.67
C GLY A 44 8.89 -15.67 9.16
N HIS A 45 8.13 -14.74 8.59
CA HIS A 45 7.94 -14.68 7.14
C HIS A 45 9.27 -14.38 6.41
N PRO A 46 9.57 -14.98 5.24
CA PRO A 46 10.81 -14.75 4.50
C PRO A 46 11.12 -13.29 4.17
N TYR A 47 10.09 -12.44 4.11
CA TYR A 47 10.22 -11.01 3.78
C TYR A 47 10.18 -10.10 4.99
N TYR A 48 10.08 -10.65 6.21
CA TYR A 48 10.11 -9.86 7.43
C TYR A 48 11.45 -9.14 7.60
N GLY A 49 11.43 -7.82 7.82
CA GLY A 49 12.62 -6.99 8.05
C GLY A 49 13.42 -6.65 6.78
N LYS A 50 12.91 -6.97 5.58
CA LYS A 50 13.55 -6.54 4.32
C LYS A 50 13.22 -5.09 4.04
N CYS A 51 14.08 -4.18 4.51
CA CYS A 51 13.90 -2.74 4.34
C CYS A 51 14.50 -2.21 3.02
N ASP A 52 14.08 -1.00 2.64
CA ASP A 52 14.65 -0.22 1.53
C ASP A 52 14.81 -1.04 0.23
N GLY A 53 16.01 -1.06 -0.36
CA GLY A 53 16.28 -1.72 -1.64
C GLY A 53 15.93 -3.21 -1.65
N GLU A 54 16.00 -3.91 -0.51
CA GLU A 54 15.60 -5.32 -0.44
C GLU A 54 14.09 -5.51 -0.54
N ALA A 55 13.30 -4.54 -0.06
CA ALA A 55 11.85 -4.54 -0.20
C ALA A 55 11.44 -4.36 -1.67
N PHE A 56 12.16 -3.49 -2.38
CA PHE A 56 11.82 -3.09 -3.76
C PHE A 56 12.12 -4.20 -4.77
N ASP A 57 13.06 -5.09 -4.45
CA ASP A 57 13.42 -6.24 -5.27
C ASP A 57 12.57 -7.50 -4.97
N LEU A 58 11.56 -7.40 -4.09
CA LEU A 58 10.72 -8.55 -3.76
C LEU A 58 9.90 -9.00 -4.98
N PRO A 59 9.84 -10.31 -5.28
CA PRO A 59 9.08 -10.84 -6.39
C PRO A 59 7.59 -10.95 -6.03
N ILE A 60 6.97 -9.79 -5.79
CA ILE A 60 5.56 -9.55 -5.52
C ILE A 60 5.02 -8.70 -6.65
N ASP A 61 4.02 -9.22 -7.36
CA ASP A 61 3.32 -8.53 -8.44
C ASP A 61 2.27 -7.60 -7.84
N VAL A 62 2.51 -6.29 -7.89
CA VAL A 62 1.63 -5.26 -7.35
C VAL A 62 1.79 -3.98 -8.17
N HIS A 63 0.78 -3.11 -8.12
CA HIS A 63 0.79 -1.81 -8.78
C HIS A 63 2.05 -1.02 -8.45
N GLY A 64 2.89 -0.77 -9.47
CA GLY A 64 4.12 0.01 -9.33
C GLY A 64 5.26 -0.66 -8.55
N GLY A 65 5.04 -1.86 -8.00
CA GLY A 65 5.98 -2.55 -7.12
C GLY A 65 5.90 -2.08 -5.66
N ILE A 66 6.64 -2.77 -4.78
CA ILE A 66 6.77 -2.36 -3.38
C ILE A 66 7.63 -1.09 -3.32
N THR A 67 7.12 -0.04 -2.68
CA THR A 67 7.80 1.25 -2.51
C THR A 67 8.03 1.62 -1.05
N TYR A 68 7.59 0.77 -0.12
CA TYR A 68 7.79 0.92 1.33
C TYR A 68 8.13 -0.42 1.99
N GLY A 69 9.15 -0.41 2.85
CA GLY A 69 9.54 -1.55 3.69
C GLY A 69 10.18 -1.05 4.97
N ASP A 70 9.39 -0.86 6.02
CA ASP A 70 9.88 -0.36 7.31
C ASP A 70 8.87 -0.64 8.44
N TYR A 71 9.21 -0.23 9.65
CA TYR A 71 8.43 -0.41 10.86
C TYR A 71 7.45 0.74 11.12
N GLY A 72 6.19 0.36 11.31
CA GLY A 72 5.09 1.24 11.64
C GLY A 72 4.72 2.22 10.54
N LEU A 73 3.75 3.07 10.84
CA LEU A 73 3.36 4.16 9.97
C LEU A 73 2.90 5.30 10.85
N HIS A 74 3.64 6.42 10.82
CA HIS A 74 3.51 7.48 11.81
C HIS A 74 2.04 7.82 12.14
N THR A 75 1.68 7.74 13.42
CA THR A 75 0.35 7.97 14.02
C THR A 75 -0.79 7.01 13.62
N ILE A 76 -0.57 6.09 12.68
CA ILE A 76 -1.61 5.17 12.19
C ILE A 76 -1.33 3.73 12.61
N VAL A 77 -0.09 3.27 12.43
CA VAL A 77 0.32 1.90 12.70
C VAL A 77 1.47 1.90 13.69
N ASP A 78 1.38 1.00 14.67
CA ASP A 78 2.39 0.80 15.72
C ASP A 78 3.80 0.59 15.13
N ALA A 79 4.80 1.22 15.75
CA ALA A 79 6.21 1.11 15.36
C ALA A 79 6.81 -0.29 15.56
N GLU A 80 6.12 -1.23 16.21
CA GLU A 80 6.58 -2.61 16.31
C GLU A 80 6.21 -3.48 15.09
N LYS A 81 5.34 -2.99 14.21
CA LYS A 81 4.82 -3.75 13.06
C LYS A 81 5.66 -3.51 11.82
N PHE A 82 6.23 -4.56 11.25
CA PHE A 82 6.94 -4.44 9.97
C PHE A 82 5.95 -4.46 8.82
N LEU A 83 5.99 -3.44 7.95
CA LEU A 83 5.05 -3.25 6.86
C LEU A 83 5.77 -3.30 5.51
N LEU A 84 5.13 -3.93 4.53
CA LEU A 84 5.41 -3.67 3.11
C LEU A 84 4.28 -2.81 2.55
N GLY A 85 4.61 -1.83 1.71
CA GLY A 85 3.62 -0.94 1.12
C GLY A 85 3.96 -0.48 -0.29
N TRP A 86 2.96 0.08 -0.95
CA TRP A 86 3.01 0.63 -2.30
C TRP A 86 2.03 1.80 -2.43
N ASP A 87 2.16 2.58 -3.49
CA ASP A 87 1.37 3.78 -3.73
C ASP A 87 0.71 3.77 -5.11
N TYR A 88 -0.37 4.54 -5.26
CA TYR A 88 -1.11 4.69 -6.52
C TYR A 88 -0.85 6.06 -7.15
N ASN A 89 0.44 6.38 -7.31
CA ASN A 89 0.91 7.64 -7.90
C ASN A 89 2.00 7.38 -8.96
N HIS A 90 1.72 6.46 -9.87
CA HIS A 90 2.57 6.09 -10.99
C HIS A 90 2.10 6.68 -12.32
N TYR A 91 2.86 6.41 -13.38
CA TYR A 91 2.48 6.80 -14.73
C TYR A 91 1.11 6.21 -15.10
N ASN A 92 0.20 7.05 -15.58
CA ASN A 92 -1.23 6.77 -15.83
C ASN A 92 -2.17 6.78 -14.61
N ASP A 93 -1.70 6.99 -13.38
CA ASP A 93 -2.58 7.27 -12.24
C ASP A 93 -2.98 8.75 -12.15
N TYR A 94 -4.19 9.00 -11.66
CA TYR A 94 -4.62 10.36 -11.34
C TYR A 94 -4.01 10.80 -10.00
N SER A 95 -3.47 12.03 -9.99
CA SER A 95 -3.06 12.72 -8.77
C SER A 95 -3.41 14.19 -8.89
N CYS A 96 -4.15 14.70 -7.92
CA CYS A 96 -4.62 16.10 -7.91
C CYS A 96 -3.49 17.14 -7.72
N MET A 97 -2.24 16.71 -7.53
CA MET A 97 -1.07 17.61 -7.54
C MET A 97 -0.35 17.67 -8.90
N ASN A 98 -0.64 16.75 -9.82
CA ASN A 98 0.10 16.61 -11.07
C ASN A 98 -0.47 17.47 -12.23
N HIS A 99 -1.08 18.62 -11.93
CA HIS A 99 -1.65 19.55 -12.92
C HIS A 99 -0.66 20.04 -13.99
N HIS A 100 0.65 19.88 -13.78
CA HIS A 100 1.70 20.30 -14.72
C HIS A 100 2.25 19.16 -15.60
N LEU A 101 1.81 17.91 -15.43
CA LEU A 101 2.40 16.72 -16.09
C LEU A 101 1.41 15.88 -16.94
N PHE A 102 0.32 16.48 -17.44
CA PHE A 102 -0.58 15.86 -18.45
C PHE A 102 -1.44 14.67 -17.99
N MET A 103 -2.11 14.76 -16.83
CA MET A 103 -2.83 13.61 -16.27
C MET A 103 -4.27 13.87 -15.83
N ASP A 104 -4.96 14.85 -16.43
CA ASP A 104 -6.40 15.09 -16.16
C ASP A 104 -7.30 13.86 -16.48
N ASN A 105 -6.76 12.84 -17.15
CA ASN A 105 -7.43 11.57 -17.47
C ASN A 105 -6.75 10.33 -16.85
N GLY A 106 -5.93 10.50 -15.82
CA GLY A 106 -5.32 9.36 -15.11
C GLY A 106 -6.37 8.46 -14.44
N LYS A 107 -6.02 7.21 -14.13
CA LYS A 107 -6.88 6.30 -13.38
C LYS A 107 -7.07 6.82 -11.96
N MET A 108 -8.32 7.07 -11.58
CA MET A 108 -8.73 7.26 -10.20
C MET A 108 -9.07 5.87 -9.63
N TRP A 109 -8.25 5.40 -8.71
CA TRP A 109 -8.42 4.11 -8.06
C TRP A 109 -9.47 4.22 -6.96
N THR A 110 -10.44 3.31 -6.97
CA THR A 110 -11.41 3.22 -5.89
C THR A 110 -10.83 2.48 -4.70
N THR A 111 -11.39 2.70 -3.51
CA THR A 111 -10.93 1.96 -2.32
C THR A 111 -11.22 0.46 -2.44
N GLU A 112 -12.28 0.09 -3.16
CA GLU A 112 -12.61 -1.31 -3.47
C GLU A 112 -11.56 -1.97 -4.37
N GLU A 113 -11.15 -1.33 -5.46
CA GLU A 113 -10.10 -1.85 -6.36
C GLU A 113 -8.77 -2.05 -5.61
N ILE A 114 -8.42 -1.11 -4.74
CA ILE A 114 -7.19 -1.19 -3.93
C ILE A 114 -7.28 -2.37 -2.94
N LEU A 115 -8.45 -2.61 -2.36
CA LEU A 115 -8.66 -3.75 -1.48
C LEU A 115 -8.50 -5.08 -2.22
N GLU A 116 -8.98 -5.19 -3.45
CA GLU A 116 -8.78 -6.38 -4.28
C GLU A 116 -7.29 -6.66 -4.54
N GLU A 117 -6.50 -5.62 -4.80
CA GLU A 117 -5.05 -5.75 -4.95
C GLU A 117 -4.34 -6.12 -3.65
N VAL A 118 -4.76 -5.55 -2.51
CA VAL A 118 -4.26 -5.94 -1.18
C VAL A 118 -4.50 -7.43 -0.94
N GLU A 119 -5.71 -7.93 -1.22
CA GLU A 119 -6.01 -9.35 -1.08
C GLU A 119 -5.18 -10.23 -2.02
N TYR A 120 -4.89 -9.74 -3.23
CA TYR A 120 -4.03 -10.42 -4.20
C TYR A 120 -2.57 -10.51 -3.70
N VAL A 121 -2.01 -9.41 -3.18
CA VAL A 121 -0.68 -9.38 -2.57
C VAL A 121 -0.60 -10.33 -1.38
N ILE A 122 -1.61 -10.35 -0.50
CA ILE A 122 -1.62 -11.27 0.64
C ILE A 122 -1.61 -12.73 0.20
N LYS A 123 -2.33 -13.08 -0.88
CA LYS A 123 -2.27 -14.44 -1.45
C LYS A 123 -0.85 -14.79 -1.89
N GLN A 124 -0.14 -13.86 -2.55
CA GLN A 124 1.25 -14.07 -2.95
C GLN A 124 2.18 -14.24 -1.73
N LEU A 125 2.02 -13.43 -0.68
CA LEU A 125 2.81 -13.55 0.56
C LEU A 125 2.66 -14.95 1.18
N ILE A 126 1.44 -15.45 1.30
CA ILE A 126 1.15 -16.80 1.81
C ILE A 126 1.86 -17.88 0.97
N GLU A 127 1.93 -17.73 -0.35
CA GLU A 127 2.68 -18.68 -1.19
C GLU A 127 4.19 -18.67 -0.93
N LYS A 128 4.76 -17.52 -0.52
CA LYS A 128 6.19 -17.41 -0.18
C LYS A 128 6.48 -18.00 1.20
N GLU A 129 5.56 -17.86 2.14
CA GLU A 129 5.64 -18.49 3.46
C GLU A 129 5.73 -20.03 3.37
N ASN A 130 4.91 -20.63 2.50
CA ASN A 130 4.83 -22.09 2.34
C ASN A 130 5.95 -22.73 1.49
N LYS A 131 6.88 -21.92 0.94
CA LYS A 131 8.01 -22.40 0.12
C LYS A 131 9.33 -22.51 0.91
N GLN A 132 9.27 -22.45 2.25
CA GLN A 132 10.40 -22.73 3.14
C GLN A 132 10.63 -24.23 3.38
#